data_AF-A0AAV9WQY5-F1
#
_entry.id   AF-A0AAV9WQY5-F1
#
_cell.length_a   1.000
_cell.length_b   1.000
_cell.length_c   1.000
_cell.angle_alpha   90.00
_cell.angle_beta   90.00
_cell.angle_gamma   90.00
#
_symmetry.space_group_name_H-M   'P 1'
#
loop_
_entity.id
_entity.type
_entity.pdbx_description
1 polymer ?
#
loop_
_entity_poly.entity_id
_entity_poly.type
_entity_poly.pdbx_seq_one_letter_code
_entity_poly.pdbx_strand_id
1 'polypeptide(L)'
;MPKVDIELPKMRFTTDNILKPWFKMLGLSRQSPPTWYRDRIREELLERRVAKTRLHKLSETSDVFFAISRARYDGFPIRQPPPFNPSHLHVYAYMLAKYSSRWGFYRAAAAICGADRYDVVREKHNTVYYSASMSLASTRSSVEAHLWYSPT
;
A
#
# COMPACT_ATOMS: atom_id res chain seq x y z
N MET A 1 -24.75 40.94 -30.59
CA MET A 1 -23.46 40.77 -29.87
C MET A 1 -23.26 39.29 -29.55
N PRO A 2 -22.20 38.62 -30.03
CA PRO A 2 -21.96 37.23 -29.66
C PRO A 2 -21.36 37.17 -28.24
N LYS A 3 -21.93 36.31 -27.40
CA LYS A 3 -21.34 35.94 -26.11
C LYS A 3 -20.13 35.06 -26.40
N VAL A 4 -18.95 35.53 -26.01
CA VAL A 4 -17.73 34.71 -26.01
C VAL A 4 -17.77 33.87 -24.74
N ASP A 5 -18.18 32.62 -24.87
CA ASP A 5 -18.08 31.65 -23.79
C ASP A 5 -16.59 31.30 -23.62
N ILE A 6 -15.95 31.93 -22.64
CA ILE A 6 -14.59 31.59 -22.22
C ILE A 6 -14.70 30.26 -21.46
N GLU A 7 -14.55 29.14 -22.18
CA GLU A 7 -14.31 27.85 -21.56
C GLU A 7 -12.95 27.88 -20.83
N LEU A 8 -13.00 28.20 -19.54
CA LEU A 8 -11.85 28.00 -18.65
C LEU A 8 -11.41 26.54 -18.74
N PRO A 9 -10.13 26.25 -19.03
CA PRO A 9 -9.63 24.89 -19.11
C PRO A 9 -9.86 24.21 -17.76
N LYS A 10 -10.79 23.24 -17.72
CA LYS A 10 -10.94 22.35 -16.58
C LYS A 10 -9.64 21.56 -16.46
N MET A 11 -8.71 22.04 -15.63
CA MET A 11 -7.56 21.27 -15.19
C MET A 11 -8.08 20.03 -14.46
N ARG A 12 -8.26 18.95 -15.20
CA ARG A 12 -8.57 17.63 -14.65
C ARG A 12 -7.30 17.13 -13.99
N PHE A 13 -7.16 17.38 -12.69
CA PHE A 13 -6.20 16.66 -11.86
C PHE A 13 -6.58 15.19 -11.87
N THR A 14 -6.00 14.45 -12.81
CA THR A 14 -6.21 13.01 -12.91
C THR A 14 -5.35 12.38 -11.82
N THR A 15 -5.90 11.49 -11.01
CA THR A 15 -5.17 10.81 -9.92
C THR A 15 -3.86 10.19 -10.41
N ASP A 16 -3.80 9.81 -11.69
CA ASP A 16 -2.61 9.31 -12.39
C ASP A 16 -1.40 10.26 -12.34
N ASN A 17 -1.61 11.59 -12.33
CA ASN A 17 -0.54 12.58 -12.27
C ASN A 17 0.17 12.58 -10.89
N ILE A 18 -0.54 12.18 -9.83
CA ILE A 18 0.02 12.07 -8.48
C ILE A 18 0.56 10.65 -8.25
N LEU A 19 -0.20 9.63 -8.67
CA LEU A 19 0.13 8.23 -8.39
C LEU A 19 1.34 7.73 -9.17
N LYS A 20 1.56 8.15 -10.42
CA LYS A 20 2.70 7.68 -11.21
C LYS A 20 4.06 8.08 -10.60
N PRO A 21 4.31 9.36 -10.26
CA PRO A 21 5.53 9.74 -9.54
C PRO A 21 5.67 9.03 -8.19
N TRP A 22 4.56 8.91 -7.46
CA TRP A 22 4.56 8.25 -6.15
C TRP A 22 4.94 6.76 -6.25
N PHE A 23 4.37 6.00 -7.19
CA PHE A 23 4.77 4.61 -7.42
C PHE A 23 6.23 4.47 -7.87
N LYS A 24 6.73 5.44 -8.64
CA LYS A 24 8.15 5.49 -9.01
C LYS A 24 9.04 5.72 -7.78
N MET A 25 8.65 6.61 -6.87
CA MET A 25 9.34 6.84 -5.59
C MET A 25 9.35 5.59 -4.71
N LEU A 26 8.22 4.89 -4.59
CA LEU A 26 8.14 3.64 -3.83
C LEU A 26 9.08 2.56 -4.41
N GLY A 27 9.35 2.60 -5.73
CA GLY A 27 10.35 1.76 -6.37
C GLY A 27 10.04 0.26 -6.31
N LEU A 28 8.78 -0.11 -6.05
CA LEU A 28 8.37 -1.51 -5.90
C LEU A 28 8.58 -2.28 -7.20
N SER A 29 9.07 -3.52 -7.08
CA SER A 29 9.22 -4.42 -8.22
C SER A 29 7.86 -4.80 -8.79
N ARG A 30 7.79 -4.95 -10.11
CA ARG A 30 6.62 -5.50 -10.79
C ARG A 30 6.39 -6.93 -10.31
N GLN A 31 5.13 -7.25 -10.03
CA GLN A 31 4.74 -8.57 -9.53
C GLN A 31 4.53 -9.55 -10.69
N SER A 32 4.90 -10.80 -10.46
CA SER A 32 4.80 -11.91 -11.42
C SER A 32 4.42 -13.19 -10.67
N PRO A 33 3.57 -14.07 -11.22
CA PRO A 33 2.87 -13.93 -12.51
C PRO A 33 1.76 -12.86 -12.46
N PRO A 34 1.23 -12.41 -13.61
CA PRO A 34 0.23 -11.34 -13.63
C PRO A 34 -1.09 -11.68 -12.91
N THR A 35 -1.36 -12.96 -12.64
CA THR A 35 -2.46 -13.41 -11.78
C THR A 35 -2.33 -12.91 -10.34
N TRP A 36 -1.12 -12.62 -9.87
CA TRP A 36 -0.85 -12.09 -8.53
C TRP A 36 -1.70 -10.85 -8.21
N TYR A 37 -1.89 -9.93 -9.17
CA TYR A 37 -2.72 -8.74 -8.94
C TYR A 37 -4.20 -9.09 -8.71
N ARG A 38 -4.72 -10.08 -9.45
CA ARG A 38 -6.11 -10.53 -9.28
C ARG A 38 -6.29 -11.20 -7.93
N ASP A 39 -5.35 -12.03 -7.53
CA ASP A 39 -5.40 -12.76 -6.27
C ASP A 39 -5.24 -11.80 -5.09
N ARG A 40 -4.32 -10.82 -5.19
CA ARG A 40 -4.20 -9.78 -4.16
C ARG A 40 -5.49 -8.97 -4.03
N ILE A 41 -6.09 -8.50 -5.12
CA ILE A 41 -7.36 -7.75 -5.05
C ILE A 41 -8.48 -8.59 -4.39
N ARG A 42 -8.53 -9.91 -4.66
CA ARG A 42 -9.52 -10.80 -4.03
C ARG A 42 -9.30 -10.93 -2.52
N GLU A 43 -8.06 -11.07 -2.11
CA GLU A 43 -7.65 -11.14 -0.69
C GLU A 43 -8.07 -9.86 0.05
N GLU A 44 -7.71 -8.69 -0.47
CA GLU A 44 -8.04 -7.39 0.14
C GLU A 44 -9.56 -7.16 0.22
N LEU A 45 -10.32 -7.62 -0.77
CA LEU A 45 -11.79 -7.57 -0.76
C LEU A 45 -12.41 -8.54 0.25
N LEU A 46 -11.72 -9.63 0.60
CA LEU A 46 -12.14 -10.55 1.65
C LEU A 46 -11.84 -9.95 3.02
N GLU A 47 -10.64 -9.38 3.21
CA GLU A 47 -10.22 -8.69 4.44
C GLU A 47 -11.17 -7.51 4.75
N ARG A 48 -11.51 -6.71 3.74
CA ARG A 48 -12.50 -5.64 3.86
C ARG A 48 -13.88 -6.15 4.30
N ARG A 49 -14.30 -7.34 3.86
CA ARG A 49 -15.60 -7.92 4.23
C ARG A 49 -15.65 -8.36 5.68
N VAL A 50 -14.54 -8.86 6.22
CA VAL A 50 -14.45 -9.30 7.63
C VAL A 50 -14.12 -8.14 8.59
N ALA A 51 -13.67 -7.00 8.07
CA ALA A 51 -13.37 -5.81 8.86
C ALA A 51 -14.61 -5.29 9.61
N LYS A 52 -14.50 -5.21 10.94
CA LYS A 52 -15.61 -4.83 11.83
C LYS A 52 -15.70 -3.33 12.09
N THR A 53 -14.56 -2.65 12.24
CA THR A 53 -14.51 -1.23 12.63
C THR A 53 -14.39 -0.32 11.40
N ARG A 54 -14.77 0.96 11.55
CA ARG A 54 -14.65 1.95 10.46
C ARG A 54 -13.20 2.17 10.04
N LEU A 55 -12.27 2.26 11.01
CA LEU A 55 -10.85 2.41 10.73
C LEU A 55 -10.26 1.18 10.04
N HIS A 56 -10.64 -0.03 10.48
CA HIS A 56 -10.23 -1.26 9.82
C HIS A 56 -10.77 -1.31 8.39
N LYS A 57 -12.06 -1.02 8.18
CA LYS A 57 -12.65 -0.93 6.83
C LYS A 57 -11.95 0.10 5.95
N LEU A 58 -11.55 1.24 6.50
CA LEU A 58 -10.79 2.26 5.77
C LEU A 58 -9.41 1.73 5.35
N SER A 59 -8.70 1.07 6.27
CA SER A 59 -7.42 0.40 5.98
C SER A 59 -7.56 -0.59 4.83
N GLU A 60 -8.50 -1.52 4.92
CA GLU A 60 -8.69 -2.54 3.88
C GLU A 60 -9.16 -1.93 2.56
N THR A 61 -9.99 -0.89 2.61
CA THR A 61 -10.41 -0.16 1.40
C THR A 61 -9.21 0.53 0.75
N SER A 62 -8.28 1.08 1.54
CA SER A 62 -7.07 1.71 1.04
C SER A 62 -6.13 0.70 0.36
N ASP A 63 -6.09 -0.53 0.85
CA ASP A 63 -5.26 -1.60 0.30
C ASP A 63 -5.85 -2.15 -1.02
N VAL A 64 -7.18 -2.28 -1.11
CA VAL A 64 -7.88 -2.55 -2.38
C VAL A 64 -7.55 -1.47 -3.42
N PHE A 65 -7.59 -0.20 -3.03
CA PHE A 65 -7.28 0.92 -3.91
C PHE A 65 -5.83 0.89 -4.36
N PHE A 66 -4.91 0.59 -3.44
CA PHE A 66 -3.50 0.41 -3.76
C PHE A 66 -3.29 -0.71 -4.77
N ALA A 67 -3.87 -1.88 -4.57
CA ALA A 67 -3.72 -3.04 -5.45
C ALA A 67 -4.24 -2.75 -6.87
N ILE A 68 -5.41 -2.11 -7.00
CA ILE A 68 -5.97 -1.70 -8.30
C ILE A 68 -5.08 -0.65 -8.97
N SER A 69 -4.71 0.41 -8.25
CA SER A 69 -3.86 1.48 -8.77
C SER A 69 -2.48 0.96 -9.18
N ARG A 70 -1.91 0.02 -8.43
CA ARG A 70 -0.62 -0.59 -8.71
C ARG A 70 -0.67 -1.49 -9.94
N ALA A 71 -1.69 -2.32 -10.06
CA ALA A 71 -1.88 -3.16 -11.23
C ALA A 71 -2.02 -2.33 -12.52
N ARG A 72 -2.74 -1.19 -12.45
CA ARG A 72 -2.81 -0.23 -13.56
C ARG A 72 -1.46 0.39 -13.87
N TYR A 73 -0.70 0.79 -12.84
CA TYR A 73 0.66 1.32 -13.01
C TYR A 73 1.60 0.32 -13.70
N ASP A 74 1.49 -0.97 -13.35
CA ASP A 74 2.28 -2.06 -13.94
C ASP A 74 1.75 -2.55 -15.31
N GLY A 75 0.74 -1.86 -15.88
CA GLY A 75 0.21 -2.11 -17.21
C GLY A 75 -0.76 -3.29 -17.31
N PHE A 76 -1.33 -3.76 -16.20
CA PHE A 76 -2.27 -4.87 -16.21
C PHE A 76 -3.70 -4.40 -16.59
N PRO A 77 -4.41 -5.10 -17.49
CA PRO A 77 -5.74 -4.71 -17.93
C PRO A 77 -6.77 -5.02 -16.83
N ILE A 78 -6.86 -4.14 -15.84
CA ILE A 78 -7.94 -4.15 -14.84
C ILE A 78 -9.06 -3.23 -15.33
N ARG A 79 -10.31 -3.66 -15.14
CA ARG A 79 -11.51 -2.87 -15.43
C ARG A 79 -11.36 -1.49 -14.78
N GLN A 80 -11.64 -0.42 -15.53
CA GLN A 80 -11.46 0.94 -15.03
C GLN A 80 -12.19 1.10 -13.68
N PRO A 81 -11.52 1.65 -12.66
CA PRO A 81 -12.19 1.92 -11.40
C PRO A 81 -13.37 2.87 -11.65
N PRO A 82 -14.43 2.81 -10.83
CA PRO A 82 -15.56 3.73 -10.95
C PRO A 82 -15.05 5.18 -10.95
N PRO A 83 -15.74 6.07 -11.68
CA PRO A 83 -15.32 7.47 -11.82
C PRO A 83 -15.08 8.09 -10.44
N PHE A 84 -13.99 8.84 -10.34
CA PHE A 84 -13.51 9.45 -9.11
C PHE A 84 -14.63 10.27 -8.45
N ASN A 85 -15.04 9.85 -7.26
CA ASN A 85 -15.96 10.60 -6.41
C ASN A 85 -15.12 11.30 -5.31
N PRO A 86 -15.37 12.58 -4.97
CA PRO A 86 -14.67 13.26 -3.87
C PRO A 86 -14.75 12.50 -2.54
N SER A 87 -15.77 11.65 -2.36
CA SER A 87 -15.83 10.70 -1.23
C SER A 87 -14.67 9.71 -1.18
N HIS A 88 -13.87 9.51 -2.24
CA HIS A 88 -12.70 8.63 -2.21
C HIS A 88 -11.41 9.34 -1.77
N LEU A 89 -11.42 10.67 -1.62
CA LEU A 89 -10.22 11.45 -1.26
C LEU A 89 -9.60 10.97 0.05
N HIS A 90 -10.43 10.68 1.06
CA HIS A 90 -9.93 10.21 2.36
C HIS A 90 -9.27 8.82 2.27
N VAL A 91 -9.76 7.95 1.38
CA VAL A 91 -9.14 6.64 1.10
C VAL A 91 -7.79 6.82 0.44
N TYR A 92 -7.68 7.70 -0.57
CA TYR A 92 -6.40 8.01 -1.23
C TYR A 92 -5.41 8.66 -0.27
N ALA A 93 -5.85 9.60 0.56
CA ALA A 93 -5.00 10.24 1.56
C ALA A 93 -4.46 9.21 2.56
N TYR A 94 -5.34 8.33 3.09
CA TYR A 94 -4.94 7.26 3.99
C TYR A 94 -3.98 6.26 3.31
N MET A 95 -4.25 5.87 2.07
CA MET A 95 -3.38 5.01 1.26
C MET A 95 -1.98 5.60 1.10
N LEU A 96 -1.88 6.87 0.67
CA LEU A 96 -0.60 7.54 0.49
C LEU A 96 0.18 7.60 1.81
N ALA A 97 -0.48 7.95 2.91
CA ALA A 97 0.14 8.00 4.23
C ALA A 97 0.63 6.61 4.69
N LYS A 98 -0.23 5.59 4.64
CA LYS A 98 0.06 4.22 5.06
C LYS A 98 1.27 3.65 4.32
N TYR A 99 1.25 3.69 2.99
CA TYR A 99 2.30 3.08 2.18
C TYR A 99 3.59 3.90 2.14
N SER A 100 3.52 5.23 2.25
CA SER A 100 4.74 6.06 2.38
C SER A 100 5.40 5.88 3.74
N SER A 101 4.60 5.75 4.81
CA SER A 101 5.11 5.43 6.15
C SER A 101 5.81 4.07 6.16
N ARG A 102 5.16 3.03 5.58
CA ARG A 102 5.76 1.70 5.40
C ARG A 102 7.08 1.75 4.64
N TRP A 103 7.11 2.44 3.49
CA TRP A 103 8.33 2.62 2.70
C TRP A 103 9.44 3.32 3.50
N GLY A 104 9.11 4.41 4.20
CA GLY A 104 10.06 5.16 5.02
C GLY A 104 10.62 4.31 6.16
N PHE A 105 9.76 3.54 6.83
CA PHE A 105 10.15 2.62 7.90
C PHE A 105 11.19 1.60 7.41
N TYR A 106 10.95 0.91 6.29
CA TYR A 106 11.91 -0.07 5.79
C TYR A 106 13.24 0.54 5.38
N ARG A 107 13.22 1.75 4.80
CA ARG A 107 14.47 2.46 4.47
C ARG A 107 15.24 2.89 5.71
N ALA A 108 14.54 3.38 6.73
CA ALA A 108 15.16 3.73 8.00
C ALA A 108 15.75 2.49 8.69
N ALA A 109 14.99 1.39 8.75
CA ALA A 109 15.46 0.13 9.31
C ALA A 109 16.68 -0.42 8.55
N ALA A 110 16.66 -0.40 7.20
CA ALA A 110 17.80 -0.83 6.39
C ALA A 110 19.05 0.05 6.62
N ALA A 111 18.87 1.36 6.79
CA ALA A 111 19.96 2.28 7.10
C ALA A 111 20.57 2.03 8.48
N ILE A 112 19.74 1.81 9.51
CA ILE A 112 20.19 1.50 10.88
C ILE A 112 20.93 0.16 10.92
N CYS A 113 20.44 -0.84 10.18
CA CYS A 113 21.05 -2.17 10.13
C CYS A 113 22.32 -2.25 9.25
N GLY A 114 22.80 -1.13 8.70
CA GLY A 114 24.04 -1.10 7.92
C GLY A 114 24.01 -1.91 6.63
N ALA A 115 22.83 -2.10 6.02
CA ALA A 115 22.76 -2.80 4.75
C ALA A 115 23.41 -1.95 3.65
N ASP A 116 24.57 -2.38 3.14
CA ASP A 116 25.37 -1.72 2.08
C ASP A 116 24.59 -1.40 0.79
N ARG A 117 23.38 -1.95 0.63
CA ARG A 117 22.44 -1.68 -0.47
C ARG A 117 21.01 -1.46 0.04
N TYR A 118 20.79 -0.37 0.77
CA TYR A 118 19.45 0.05 1.21
C TYR A 118 18.47 0.30 0.04
N ASP A 119 18.99 0.53 -1.16
CA ASP A 119 18.24 0.71 -2.40
C ASP A 119 17.76 -0.62 -3.01
N VAL A 120 18.32 -1.75 -2.57
CA VAL A 120 17.95 -3.12 -2.98
C VAL A 120 17.00 -3.79 -1.97
N VAL A 121 16.84 -3.23 -0.77
CA VAL A 121 15.74 -3.57 0.17
C VAL A 121 14.43 -2.96 -0.36
N ARG A 122 14.08 -3.37 -1.58
CA ARG A 122 12.77 -3.21 -2.18
C ARG A 122 12.05 -4.49 -1.87
N GLU A 123 10.89 -4.35 -1.27
CA GLU A 123 9.99 -5.43 -0.88
C GLU A 123 9.83 -6.46 -2.01
N LYS A 124 10.70 -7.48 -2.03
CA LYS A 124 10.64 -8.56 -3.04
C LYS A 124 9.54 -9.56 -2.74
N HIS A 125 8.95 -9.51 -1.55
CA HIS A 125 7.81 -10.30 -1.14
C HIS A 125 7.01 -9.53 -0.09
N ASN A 126 5.84 -9.02 -0.46
CA ASN A 126 4.82 -8.67 0.50
C ASN A 126 3.48 -9.22 0.03
N THR A 127 3.24 -10.42 0.53
CA THR A 127 1.95 -11.06 0.72
C THR A 127 2.27 -12.24 1.63
N VAL A 128 1.59 -12.37 2.77
CA VAL A 128 1.66 -13.46 3.76
C VAL A 128 2.73 -13.39 4.89
N TYR A 129 3.93 -12.82 4.72
CA TYR A 129 4.94 -12.96 5.79
C TYR A 129 4.80 -12.04 7.01
N TYR A 130 4.13 -10.88 6.95
CA TYR A 130 4.19 -9.90 8.05
C TYR A 130 3.26 -10.17 9.24
N SER A 131 2.09 -10.80 9.05
CA SER A 131 1.28 -11.26 10.18
C SER A 131 1.93 -12.44 10.90
N ALA A 132 2.59 -13.34 10.15
CA ALA A 132 3.34 -14.46 10.70
C ALA A 132 4.66 -14.04 11.37
N SER A 133 5.40 -13.08 10.80
CA SER A 133 6.69 -12.63 11.35
C SER A 133 6.55 -11.68 12.53
N MET A 134 5.49 -10.86 12.61
CA MET A 134 5.18 -10.12 13.85
C MET A 134 4.72 -11.07 14.97
N SER A 135 3.96 -12.13 14.65
CA SER A 135 3.59 -13.15 15.64
C SER A 135 4.82 -13.94 16.11
N LEU A 136 5.72 -14.34 15.21
CA LEU A 136 6.97 -15.02 15.57
C LEU A 136 7.95 -14.13 16.34
N ALA A 137 8.07 -12.84 16.00
CA ALA A 137 8.90 -11.90 16.75
C ALA A 137 8.34 -11.60 18.15
N SER A 138 7.02 -11.51 18.30
CA SER A 138 6.35 -11.37 19.60
C SER A 138 6.49 -12.63 20.46
N THR A 139 6.45 -13.82 19.85
CA THR A 139 6.62 -15.09 20.56
C THR A 139 8.08 -15.31 20.95
N ARG A 140 9.05 -14.93 20.11
CA ARG A 140 10.49 -15.06 20.40
C ARG A 140 10.96 -14.10 21.51
N SER A 141 10.38 -12.90 21.57
CA SER A 141 10.61 -11.94 22.66
C SER A 141 10.02 -12.43 24.00
N SER A 142 8.89 -13.16 23.98
CA SER A 142 8.30 -13.74 25.20
C SER A 142 9.08 -14.96 25.72
N VAL A 143 9.72 -15.74 24.85
CA VAL A 143 10.55 -16.90 25.25
C VAL A 143 11.89 -16.45 25.82
N GLU A 144 12.48 -15.36 25.30
CA GLU A 144 13.71 -14.79 25.89
C GLU A 144 13.44 -14.09 27.22
N ALA A 145 12.27 -13.49 27.44
CA ALA A 145 11.92 -12.91 28.74
C ALA A 145 11.76 -13.97 29.86
N HIS A 146 11.38 -15.22 29.53
CA HIS A 146 11.27 -16.32 30.50
C HIS A 146 12.61 -17.00 30.84
N LEU A 147 13.65 -16.82 30.01
CA LEU A 147 14.99 -17.38 30.27
C LEU A 147 15.85 -16.53 31.20
N TRP A 148 15.40 -15.31 31.54
CA TRP A 148 16.12 -14.38 32.44
C TRP A 148 15.45 -14.16 33.80
N TYR A 149 14.31 -14.80 34.08
CA TYR A 149 13.63 -14.73 35.38
C TYR A 149 13.30 -16.14 35.89
N SER A 150 14.32 -16.84 36.39
CA SER A 150 14.12 -17.92 37.36
C SER A 150 14.41 -17.37 38.75
N PRO A 151 13.41 -17.14 39.61
CA PRO A 151 13.65 -17.06 41.03
C PRO A 151 13.96 -18.48 41.52
N THR A 152 15.14 -18.59 42.14
CA THR A 152 15.69 -19.75 42.87
C THR A 152 14.70 -20.38 43.82
#